data_AF-A0A941FP29-F1
#
_entry.id   AF-A0A941FP29-F1
#
_cell.length_a   1.000
_cell.length_b   1.000
_cell.length_c   1.000
_cell.angle_alpha   90.00
_cell.angle_beta   90.00
_cell.angle_gamma   90.00
#
_symmetry.space_group_name_H-M   'P 1'
#
loop_
_entity.id
_entity.type
_entity.pdbx_description
1 polymer ?
#
loop_
_entity_poly.entity_id
_entity_poly.type
_entity_poly.pdbx_seq_one_letter_code
_entity_poly.pdbx_strand_id
1 'polypeptide(L)'
;MAFRSNGSTENGKPLIIPENDRHQWVGVLPGINLPINFQNVIIGVIRITGDPTELLEFGELVKMITEMMLHQAFMAEQLEWKQHLKELVFEDLLKEDINQHSVDQRLELIGMKLEPPIKWG
;
A
#
# COMPACT_ATOMS: atom_id res chain seq x y z
N MET A 1 11.59 -15.07 11.55
CA MET A 1 12.72 -15.78 10.92
C MET A 1 12.33 -16.03 9.46
N ALA A 2 12.88 -15.26 8.52
CA ALA A 2 12.55 -15.39 7.10
C ALA A 2 13.48 -16.45 6.48
N PHE A 3 12.96 -17.66 6.26
CA PHE A 3 13.68 -18.70 5.52
C PHE A 3 13.69 -18.34 4.04
N ARG A 4 14.87 -17.92 3.56
CA ARG A 4 15.20 -17.82 2.14
C ARG A 4 15.57 -19.22 1.64
N SER A 5 14.66 -19.86 0.92
CA SER A 5 14.94 -21.03 0.07
C SER A 5 14.41 -20.75 -1.33
N ASN A 6 15.14 -21.23 -2.33
CA ASN A 6 15.11 -20.93 -3.77
C ASN A 6 13.79 -21.23 -4.54
N GLY A 7 12.61 -21.12 -3.91
CA GLY A 7 11.31 -21.16 -4.58
C GLY A 7 10.69 -19.78 -4.54
N SER A 8 11.13 -18.90 -5.41
CA SER A 8 10.98 -17.49 -5.18
C SER A 8 9.70 -16.93 -5.82
N THR A 9 8.83 -16.39 -4.97
CA THR A 9 7.68 -15.54 -5.34
C THR A 9 8.10 -14.24 -6.04
N GLU A 10 9.40 -14.05 -6.29
CA GLU A 10 10.02 -12.88 -6.92
C GLU A 10 9.56 -12.67 -8.37
N ASN A 11 9.03 -13.71 -9.01
CA ASN A 11 8.46 -13.64 -10.36
C ASN A 11 6.97 -13.26 -10.38
N GLY A 12 6.38 -12.91 -9.23
CA GLY A 12 4.95 -12.56 -9.12
C GLY A 12 3.99 -13.75 -9.19
N LYS A 13 4.52 -14.98 -9.16
CA LYS A 13 3.72 -16.21 -9.16
C LYS A 13 3.58 -16.80 -7.74
N PRO A 14 2.45 -17.45 -7.42
CA PRO A 14 2.31 -18.24 -6.20
C PRO A 14 3.41 -19.30 -6.08
N LEU A 15 3.97 -19.45 -4.87
CA LEU A 15 4.79 -20.60 -4.53
C LEU A 15 3.92 -21.62 -3.79
N ILE A 16 3.87 -22.83 -4.32
CA ILE A 16 3.13 -23.97 -3.77
C ILE A 16 4.12 -24.83 -2.98
N ILE A 17 3.79 -25.17 -1.73
CA ILE A 17 4.60 -25.99 -0.84
C ILE A 17 3.83 -27.28 -0.54
N PRO A 18 4.14 -28.40 -1.24
CA PRO A 18 3.44 -29.66 -1.03
C PRO A 18 3.94 -30.43 0.20
N GLU A 19 3.09 -31.29 0.75
CA GLU A 19 3.32 -32.10 1.96
C GLU A 19 4.59 -32.99 1.88
N ASN A 20 4.89 -33.51 0.69
CA ASN A 20 5.92 -34.53 0.49
C ASN A 20 7.32 -33.98 0.17
N ASP A 21 7.49 -32.66 0.04
CA ASP A 21 8.73 -32.07 -0.47
C ASP A 21 9.73 -31.69 0.63
N ARG A 22 9.94 -32.62 1.57
CA ARG A 22 10.80 -32.44 2.76
C ARG A 22 12.28 -32.25 2.42
N HIS A 23 12.70 -32.58 1.20
CA HIS A 23 14.10 -32.48 0.75
C HIS A 23 14.49 -31.05 0.37
N GLN A 24 13.55 -30.21 -0.09
CA GLN A 24 13.80 -28.80 -0.41
C GLN A 24 13.37 -27.83 0.72
N TRP A 25 12.48 -28.25 1.61
CA TRP A 25 11.81 -27.35 2.58
C TRP A 25 11.79 -27.94 3.99
N VAL A 26 12.96 -28.06 4.63
CA VAL A 26 13.08 -28.61 5.98
C VAL A 26 12.39 -27.69 7.00
N GLY A 27 11.39 -28.22 7.72
CA GLY A 27 10.67 -27.50 8.79
C GLY A 27 9.57 -26.56 8.30
N VAL A 28 9.17 -26.64 7.03
CA VAL A 28 8.19 -25.77 6.41
C VAL A 28 6.84 -26.50 6.32
N LEU A 29 5.77 -25.87 6.82
CA LEU A 29 4.43 -26.43 6.73
C LEU A 29 3.88 -26.36 5.29
N PRO A 30 3.10 -27.36 4.85
CA PRO A 30 2.43 -27.36 3.54
C PRO A 30 1.50 -26.16 3.40
N GLY A 31 1.36 -25.64 2.18
CA GLY A 31 0.50 -24.51 1.89
C GLY A 31 0.93 -23.70 0.68
N ILE A 32 0.58 -22.42 0.66
CA ILE A 32 0.88 -21.50 -0.43
C ILE A 32 1.45 -20.17 0.09
N ASN A 33 2.38 -19.61 -0.68
CA ASN A 33 2.91 -18.27 -0.50
C ASN A 33 2.47 -17.42 -1.70
N LEU A 34 1.67 -16.39 -1.43
CA LEU A 34 1.09 -15.51 -2.44
C LEU A 34 1.76 -14.13 -2.39
N PRO A 35 2.41 -13.68 -3.47
CA PRO A 35 3.00 -12.34 -3.50
C PRO A 35 1.91 -11.27 -3.42
N ILE A 36 2.17 -10.21 -2.65
CA ILE A 36 1.32 -9.01 -2.57
C ILE A 36 1.90 -7.98 -3.52
N ASN A 37 1.12 -7.58 -4.51
CA ASN A 37 1.46 -6.54 -5.47
C ASN A 37 0.75 -5.24 -5.10
N PHE A 38 1.52 -4.16 -5.02
CA PHE A 38 1.02 -2.80 -4.82
C PHE A 38 1.78 -1.85 -5.74
N GLN A 39 1.05 -1.06 -6.53
CA GLN A 39 1.65 -0.14 -7.51
C GLN A 39 2.67 -0.82 -8.43
N ASN A 40 2.35 -2.02 -8.91
CA ASN A 40 3.19 -2.85 -9.78
C ASN A 40 4.50 -3.34 -9.14
N VAL A 41 4.62 -3.24 -7.81
CA VAL A 41 5.77 -3.73 -7.04
C VAL A 41 5.32 -4.81 -6.06
N ILE A 42 6.09 -5.90 -5.97
CA ILE A 42 5.88 -6.91 -4.93
C ILE A 42 6.43 -6.36 -3.62
N ILE A 43 5.54 -6.06 -2.67
CA ILE A 43 5.91 -5.45 -1.38
C ILE A 43 5.97 -6.46 -0.23
N GLY A 44 5.50 -7.69 -0.45
CA GLY A 44 5.39 -8.71 0.58
C GLY A 44 4.78 -10.01 0.09
N VAL A 45 4.53 -10.92 1.03
CA VAL A 45 3.99 -12.26 0.75
C VAL A 45 2.98 -12.64 1.84
N ILE A 46 1.82 -13.17 1.44
CA ILE A 46 0.85 -13.83 2.33
C ILE A 46 1.19 -15.32 2.36
N ARG A 47 1.38 -15.88 3.55
CA ARG A 47 1.55 -17.32 3.74
C ARG A 47 0.26 -17.93 4.27
N ILE A 48 -0.28 -18.92 3.56
CA ILE A 48 -1.47 -19.68 3.94
C ILE A 48 -1.05 -21.14 4.09
N THR A 49 -1.38 -21.76 5.23
CA THR A 49 -0.96 -23.13 5.56
C THR A 49 -2.15 -24.08 5.44
N GLY A 50 -1.95 -25.27 4.88
CA GLY A 50 -2.99 -26.27 4.59
C GLY A 50 -2.71 -27.01 3.29
N ASP A 51 -3.70 -27.76 2.78
CA ASP A 51 -3.56 -28.47 1.51
C ASP A 51 -3.47 -27.46 0.34
N PRO A 52 -2.34 -27.39 -0.38
CA PRO A 52 -2.19 -26.42 -1.46
C PRO A 52 -3.24 -26.54 -2.59
N THR A 53 -3.81 -27.73 -2.80
CA THR A 53 -4.82 -27.96 -3.83
C THR A 53 -6.16 -27.31 -3.49
N GLU A 54 -6.52 -27.30 -2.20
CA GLU A 54 -7.73 -26.63 -1.70
C GLU A 54 -7.52 -25.11 -1.52
N LEU A 55 -6.28 -24.70 -1.22
CA LEU A 55 -5.97 -23.32 -0.87
C LEU A 55 -5.82 -22.36 -2.05
N LEU A 56 -5.60 -22.84 -3.28
CA LEU A 56 -5.33 -21.96 -4.43
C LEU A 56 -6.49 -20.99 -4.71
N GLU A 57 -7.73 -21.49 -4.79
CA GLU A 57 -8.90 -20.65 -5.09
C GLU A 57 -9.18 -19.62 -3.99
N PHE A 58 -9.20 -20.05 -2.73
CA PHE A 58 -9.44 -19.15 -1.60
C PHE A 58 -8.26 -18.17 -1.39
N GLY A 59 -7.04 -18.63 -1.64
CA GLY A 59 -5.83 -17.85 -1.51
C GLY A 59 -5.81 -16.66 -2.46
N GLU A 60 -6.21 -16.84 -3.71
CA GLU A 60 -6.31 -15.73 -4.66
C GLU A 60 -7.31 -14.66 -4.20
N LEU A 61 -8.45 -15.07 -3.63
CA LEU A 61 -9.42 -14.12 -3.06
C LEU A 61 -8.82 -13.34 -1.88
N VAL A 62 -8.13 -14.03 -0.97
CA VAL A 62 -7.44 -13.38 0.16
C VAL A 62 -6.39 -12.38 -0.32
N LYS A 63 -5.61 -12.74 -1.35
CA LYS A 63 -4.65 -11.84 -1.99
C LYS A 63 -5.35 -10.60 -2.54
N MET A 64 -6.41 -10.76 -3.32
CA MET A 64 -7.15 -9.63 -3.90
C MET A 64 -7.71 -8.70 -2.83
N ILE A 65 -8.31 -9.25 -1.78
CA ILE A 65 -8.85 -8.44 -0.67
C ILE A 65 -7.71 -7.70 0.05
N THR A 66 -6.58 -8.36 0.28
CA THR A 66 -5.43 -7.74 0.96
C THR A 66 -4.84 -6.59 0.14
N GLU A 67 -4.66 -6.78 -1.17
CA GLU A 67 -4.19 -5.73 -2.08
C GLU A 67 -5.21 -4.57 -2.14
N MET A 68 -6.50 -4.87 -2.21
CA MET A 68 -7.56 -3.86 -2.15
C MET A 68 -7.54 -3.07 -0.84
N MET A 69 -7.42 -3.74 0.31
CA MET A 69 -7.35 -3.07 1.62
C MET A 69 -6.14 -2.14 1.71
N LEU A 70 -5.01 -2.54 1.13
CA LEU A 70 -3.83 -1.69 1.05
C LEU A 70 -4.06 -0.45 0.18
N HIS A 71 -4.71 -0.61 -0.97
CA HIS A 71 -5.13 0.53 -1.80
C HIS A 71 -6.08 1.47 -1.05
N GLN A 72 -7.05 0.93 -0.30
CA GLN A 72 -7.98 1.72 0.49
C GLN A 72 -7.26 2.48 1.62
N ALA A 73 -6.37 1.82 2.35
CA ALA A 73 -5.58 2.43 3.42
C ALA A 73 -4.73 3.59 2.87
N PHE A 74 -4.04 3.36 1.75
CA PHE A 74 -3.26 4.40 1.09
C PHE A 74 -4.13 5.59 0.65
N MET A 75 -5.28 5.34 0.02
CA MET A 75 -6.20 6.41 -0.39
C MET A 75 -6.74 7.21 0.81
N ALA A 76 -7.06 6.53 1.91
CA ALA A 76 -7.53 7.18 3.12
C ALA A 76 -6.46 8.11 3.71
N GLU A 77 -5.21 7.63 3.80
CA GLU A 77 -4.07 8.43 4.27
C GLU A 77 -3.84 9.66 3.37
N GLN A 78 -3.91 9.50 2.05
CA GLN A 78 -3.78 10.63 1.12
C GLN A 78 -4.88 11.68 1.31
N LEU A 79 -6.11 11.24 1.60
CA LEU A 79 -7.23 12.15 1.85
C LEU A 79 -7.06 12.90 3.16
N GLU A 80 -6.69 12.20 4.23
CA GLU A 80 -6.40 12.78 5.54
C GLU A 80 -5.26 13.78 5.46
N TRP A 81 -4.15 13.40 4.80
CA TRP A 81 -3.01 14.27 4.55
C TRP A 81 -3.41 15.56 3.81
N LYS A 82 -4.20 15.43 2.73
CA LYS A 82 -4.69 16.58 1.97
C LYS A 82 -5.57 17.49 2.81
N GLN A 83 -6.40 16.92 3.69
CA GLN A 83 -7.24 17.70 4.59
C GLN A 83 -6.42 18.44 5.64
N HIS A 84 -5.42 17.79 6.23
CA HIS A 84 -4.51 18.43 7.19
C HIS A 84 -3.73 19.58 6.56
N LEU A 85 -3.20 19.41 5.35
CA LEU A 85 -2.50 20.48 4.64
C LEU A 85 -3.40 21.68 4.32
N LYS A 86 -4.70 21.44 4.06
CA LYS A 86 -5.68 22.53 3.88
C LYS A 86 -5.88 23.33 5.17
N GLU A 87 -5.97 22.65 6.30
CA GLU A 87 -6.12 23.29 7.61
C GLU A 87 -4.92 24.16 7.93
N LEU A 88 -3.69 23.67 7.70
CA LEU A 88 -2.48 24.47 7.87
C LEU A 88 -2.46 25.72 6.97
N VAL A 89 -2.83 25.59 5.69
CA VAL A 89 -2.94 26.75 4.79
C VAL A 89 -3.94 27.76 5.34
N PHE A 90 -5.09 27.31 5.83
CA PHE A 90 -6.10 28.19 6.42
C PHE A 90 -5.57 28.90 7.67
N GLU A 91 -4.87 28.19 8.56
CA GLU A 91 -4.23 28.78 9.73
C GLU A 91 -3.20 29.85 9.38
N ASP A 92 -2.40 29.64 8.33
CA ASP A 92 -1.41 30.64 7.90
C ASP A 92 -2.04 31.89 7.31
N LEU A 93 -3.14 31.75 6.59
CA LEU A 93 -3.88 32.89 6.04
C LEU A 93 -4.57 33.73 7.12
N LEU A 94 -4.82 33.16 8.30
CA LEU A 94 -5.39 33.87 9.45
C LEU A 94 -4.34 34.63 10.29
N LYS A 95 -3.04 34.38 10.07
CA LYS A 95 -1.98 35.08 10.80
C LYS A 95 -1.87 36.53 10.32
N GLU A 96 -1.53 37.44 11.24
CA GLU A 96 -1.29 38.85 10.90
C GLU A 96 -0.08 39.03 9.96
N ASP A 97 0.93 38.16 10.09
CA ASP A 97 2.09 38.10 9.20
C ASP A 97 2.06 36.81 8.37
N ILE A 98 1.56 36.92 7.14
CA ILE A 98 1.38 35.79 6.23
C ILE A 98 2.72 35.44 5.58
N ASN A 99 3.23 34.25 5.88
CA ASN A 99 4.36 33.69 5.15
C ASN A 99 3.89 33.10 3.80
N GLN A 100 3.87 33.94 2.77
CA GLN A 100 3.42 33.58 1.41
C GLN A 100 4.15 32.36 0.84
N HIS A 101 5.46 32.27 1.04
CA HIS A 101 6.26 31.13 0.56
C HIS A 101 5.77 29.80 1.13
N SER A 102 5.39 29.78 2.41
CA SER A 102 4.94 28.56 3.07
C SER A 102 3.52 28.17 2.67
N VAL A 103 2.67 29.17 2.40
CA VAL A 103 1.33 28.99 1.81
C VAL A 103 1.43 28.41 0.39
N ASP A 104 2.27 29.00 -0.46
CA ASP A 104 2.46 28.57 -1.85
C ASP A 104 2.98 27.12 -1.94
N GLN A 105 3.98 26.77 -1.12
CA GLN A 105 4.49 25.38 -1.04
C GLN A 105 3.40 24.38 -0.66
N ARG A 106 2.58 24.70 0.34
CA ARG A 106 1.48 23.80 0.77
C ARG A 106 0.39 23.68 -0.29
N LEU A 107 0.07 24.77 -0.99
CA LEU A 107 -0.89 24.77 -2.10
C LEU A 107 -0.42 23.92 -3.27
N GLU A 108 0.88 23.97 -3.60
CA GLU A 108 1.49 23.11 -4.63
C GLU A 108 1.39 21.63 -4.25
N LEU A 109 1.71 21.27 -3.00
CA LEU A 109 1.63 19.89 -2.51
C LEU A 109 0.22 19.27 -2.60
N ILE A 110 -0.83 20.08 -2.46
CA ILE A 110 -2.23 19.61 -2.56
C ILE A 110 -2.88 19.88 -3.92
N GLY A 111 -2.12 20.42 -4.88
CA GLY A 111 -2.56 20.72 -6.23
C GLY A 111 -3.68 21.75 -6.29
N MET A 112 -3.69 22.72 -5.37
CA MET A 112 -4.68 23.80 -5.34
C MET A 112 -4.05 25.15 -5.68
N LYS A 113 -4.86 26.06 -6.21
CA LYS A 113 -4.50 27.47 -6.39
C LYS A 113 -5.52 28.31 -5.64
N LEU A 114 -5.05 29.29 -4.88
CA LEU A 114 -5.93 30.30 -4.31
C LEU A 114 -6.26 31.30 -5.40
N GLU A 115 -7.52 31.33 -5.82
CA GLU A 115 -8.04 32.41 -6.66
C GLU A 115 -8.80 33.40 -5.76
N PRO A 116 -8.46 34.70 -5.81
CA PRO A 116 -9.18 35.69 -5.02
C PRO A 116 -10.66 35.73 -5.46
N PRO A 117 -11.62 35.78 -4.51
CA PRO A 117 -13.05 35.68 -4.81
C PRO A 117 -13.57 36.86 -5.65
N ILE A 118 -12.88 38.01 -5.65
CA ILE A 118 -13.22 39.18 -6.47
C ILE A 118 -11.91 39.83 -6.96
N LYS A 119 -11.76 39.98 -8.28
CA LYS A 119 -10.72 40.84 -8.89
C LYS A 119 -11.27 42.26 -8.94
N TRP A 120 -10.79 43.15 -8.10
CA TRP A 120 -11.07 44.58 -8.27
C TRP A 120 -10.28 45.08 -9.48
N GLY A 121 -11.01 45.57 -10.48
CA GLY A 121 -10.47 46.35 -11.60
C GLY A 121 -10.49 47.84 -11.27
#